data_AF-A0A479ZU94-F1
#
_entry.id   AF-A0A479ZU94-F1
#
_cell.length_a   1.000
_cell.length_b   1.000
_cell.length_c   1.000
_cell.angle_alpha   90.00
_cell.angle_beta   90.00
_cell.angle_gamma   90.00
#
_symmetry.space_group_name_H-M   'P 1'
#
loop_
_entity.id
_entity.type
_entity.pdbx_description
1 polymer ?
#
loop_
_entity_poly.entity_id
_entity_poly.type
_entity_poly.pdbx_seq_one_letter_code
_entity_poly.pdbx_strand_id
1 'polypeptide(L)' 'MTATCIGIARKEYKDVDFDLCIIDEASKATVTEALVPISKAKRGILVGDPRQLPPFADEVKKEE' A
#
# COMPACT_ATOMS: atom_id res chain seq x y z
N MET A 1 13.92 -4.32 5.03
CA MET A 1 12.66 -4.86 5.57
C MET A 1 11.67 -4.94 4.42
N THR A 2 10.94 -6.05 4.31
CA THR A 2 9.96 -6.26 3.23
C THR A 2 8.67 -6.75 3.86
N ALA A 3 7.54 -6.15 3.51
CA ALA A 3 6.22 -6.52 3.97
C ALA A 3 5.20 -6.08 2.90
N THR A 4 4.00 -6.67 2.93
CA THR A 4 2.87 -6.11 2.19
C THR A 4 2.43 -4.79 2.84
N CYS A 5 1.66 -3.97 2.10
CA CYS A 5 1.15 -2.70 2.60
C CYS A 5 0.44 -2.82 3.97
N ILE A 6 -0.36 -3.87 4.18
CA ILE A 6 -1.01 -4.12 5.47
C ILE A 6 -0.09 -4.87 6.45
N GLY A 7 0.82 -5.71 5.96
CA GLY A 7 1.71 -6.52 6.80
C GLY A 7 2.62 -5.70 7.71
N ILE A 8 2.97 -4.47 7.31
CA ILE A 8 3.79 -3.56 8.12
C ILE A 8 3.06 -3.01 9.35
N ALA A 9 1.72 -3.10 9.41
CA ALA A 9 0.94 -2.66 10.57
C ALA A 9 0.97 -3.65 11.74
N ARG A 10 1.64 -4.80 11.59
CA ARG A 10 1.73 -5.80 12.66
C ARG A 10 2.49 -5.27 13.87
N LYS A 11 2.16 -5.80 15.04
CA LYS A 11 2.71 -5.37 16.34
C LYS A 11 4.23 -5.45 16.38
N GLU A 12 4.81 -6.43 15.68
CA GLU A 12 6.26 -6.60 15.55
C GLU A 12 6.98 -5.36 14.95
N TYR A 13 6.27 -4.54 14.17
CA TYR A 13 6.82 -3.37 13.49
C TYR A 13 6.31 -2.03 14.05
N LYS A 14 5.64 -2.05 15.21
CA LYS A 14 4.98 -0.88 15.78
C LYS A 14 5.94 0.30 15.93
N ASP A 15 7.11 0.05 16.50
CA ASP A 15 8.11 1.07 16.83
C ASP A 15 9.22 1.19 15.76
N VAL A 16 8.95 0.68 14.56
CA VAL A 16 9.87 0.75 13.42
C VAL A 16 9.42 1.86 12.47
N ASP A 17 10.25 2.89 12.34
CA ASP A 17 10.12 3.94 11.33
C ASP A 17 11.28 3.87 10.33
N PHE A 18 11.09 4.44 9.14
CA PHE A 18 12.07 4.38 8.07
C PHE A 18 12.27 5.73 7.35
N ASP A 19 13.49 5.94 6.84
CA ASP A 19 13.79 7.16 6.08
C ASP A 19 13.22 7.15 4.65
N LEU A 20 12.93 5.95 4.13
CA LEU A 20 12.42 5.72 2.78
C LEU A 20 11.49 4.50 2.74
N CYS A 21 10.32 4.67 2.13
CA CYS A 21 9.41 3.61 1.75
C CYS A 21 9.40 3.46 0.23
N ILE A 22 9.48 2.23 -0.28
CA ILE A 22 9.25 1.93 -1.70
C ILE A 22 8.08 0.96 -1.76
N ILE A 23 7.03 1.35 -2.47
CA ILE A 23 5.87 0.50 -2.74
C ILE A 23 5.95 0.04 -4.19
N ASP A 24 6.19 -1.25 -4.37
CA ASP A 24 6.10 -1.90 -5.67
C ASP A 24 4.64 -2.31 -5.97
N GLU A 25 4.27 -2.37 -7.24
CA GLU A 25 2.90 -2.61 -7.71
C GLU A 25 1.85 -1.64 -7.10
N ALA A 26 2.24 -0.38 -6.91
CA ALA A 26 1.43 0.64 -6.25
C ALA A 26 0.08 0.91 -6.95
N SER A 27 -0.03 0.63 -8.26
CA SER A 27 -1.29 0.77 -9.02
C SER A 27 -2.36 -0.24 -8.60
N LYS A 28 -1.99 -1.33 -7.90
CA LYS A 28 -2.91 -2.33 -7.36
C LYS A 28 -3.32 -2.11 -5.90
N ALA A 29 -2.62 -1.22 -5.19
CA ALA A 29 -2.95 -0.91 -3.80
C ALA A 29 -4.04 0.15 -3.73
N THR A 30 -5.00 -0.03 -2.83
CA THR A 30 -5.88 1.07 -2.46
C THR A 30 -5.09 2.20 -1.80
N VAL A 31 -5.61 3.42 -1.85
CA VAL A 31 -4.95 4.58 -1.21
C VAL A 31 -4.72 4.32 0.28
N THR A 32 -5.70 3.72 0.96
CA THR A 32 -5.61 3.39 2.39
C THR A 32 -4.54 2.35 2.68
N GLU A 33 -4.40 1.30 1.86
CA GLU A 33 -3.32 0.33 1.99
C GLU A 33 -1.95 0.98 1.82
N ALA A 34 -1.75 1.78 0.76
CA ALA A 34 -0.48 2.45 0.50
C ALA A 34 -0.09 3.45 1.61
N LEU A 35 -1.07 4.11 2.24
CA LEU A 35 -0.83 5.03 3.34
C LEU A 35 -0.27 4.36 4.59
N VAL A 36 -0.56 3.07 4.83
CA VAL A 36 -0.05 2.34 6.01
C VAL A 36 1.49 2.38 6.09
N PRO A 37 2.25 1.90 5.10
CA PRO A 37 3.71 2.01 5.12
C PRO A 37 4.20 3.46 4.97
N ILE A 38 3.53 4.31 4.17
CA ILE A 38 3.94 5.71 3.98
C ILE A 38 3.90 6.50 5.31
N SER A 39 2.91 6.22 6.16
CA SER A 39 2.76 6.90 7.45
C SER A 39 3.94 6.70 8.41
N LYS A 40 4.75 5.65 8.20
CA LYS A 40 5.95 5.33 8.99
C LYS A 40 7.25 5.79 8.32
N ALA A 41 7.14 6.49 7.18
CA ALA A 41 8.28 6.91 6.37
C ALA A 41 8.44 8.43 6.32
N LYS A 42 9.69 8.91 6.28
CA LYS A 42 9.95 10.33 5.96
C LYS A 42 9.72 10.67 4.49
N ARG A 43 9.94 9.70 3.60
CA ARG A 43 9.82 9.83 2.13
C ARG A 43 9.25 8.54 1.55
N GLY A 44 8.45 8.65 0.49
CA GLY A 44 7.86 7.52 -0.22
C GLY A 44 8.16 7.56 -1.72
N ILE A 45 8.40 6.39 -2.30
CA ILE A 45 8.46 6.15 -3.75
C ILE A 45 7.36 5.15 -4.09
N LEU A 46 6.51 5.50 -5.05
CA LEU A 46 5.49 4.63 -5.60
C LEU A 46 5.95 4.12 -6.96
N VAL A 47 5.98 2.81 -7.13
CA VAL A 47 6.33 2.13 -8.37
C VAL A 47 5.13 1.31 -8.81
N GLY A 48 4.64 1.54 -10.03
CA GLY A 48 3.52 0.81 -10.60
C GLY A 48 3.20 1.29 -12.01
N ASP A 49 2.39 0.53 -12.73
CA ASP A 49 1.90 0.91 -14.06
C ASP A 49 0.39 1.21 -14.01
N PRO A 50 -0.04 2.47 -14.21
CA PRO A 50 -1.46 2.84 -14.24
C PRO A 50 -2.28 2.16 -15.34
N ARG A 51 -1.65 1.54 -16.34
CA ARG A 51 -2.31 0.81 -17.43
C ARG A 51 -2.52 -0.67 -17.14
N GLN A 52 -1.95 -1.18 -16.04
CA GLN A 52 -2.19 -2.54 -15.56
C GLN A 52 -3.46 -2.58 -14.67
N LEU A 53 -3.65 -3.70 -13.96
CA LEU A 53 -4.85 -3.92 -13.16
C LEU A 53 -5.02 -2.83 -12.08
N PRO A 54 -6.22 -2.24 -11.93
CA PRO A 54 -6.50 -1.31 -10.84
C PRO A 54 -6.57 -2.06 -9.51
N PRO A 55 -6.68 -1.34 -8.37
CA PRO A 55 -6.96 -1.96 -7.09
C PRO A 55 -8.25 -2.79 -7.18
N PHE A 56 -8.24 -3.95 -6.54
CA PHE A 56 -9.42 -4.80 -6.51
C PHE A 56 -10.54 -4.07 -5.77
N ALA A 57 -11.65 -3.81 -6.45
CA ALA A 57 -12.89 -3.33 -5.86
C ALA A 57 -13.91 -4.45 -5.99
N ASP A 58 -14.51 -4.88 -4.88
CA ASP A 58 -15.70 -5.72 -4.95
C ASP A 58 -16.75 -4.94 -5.76
N GLU A 59 -17.16 -5.50 -6.90
CA GLU A 59 -18.34 -5.00 -7.60
C GLU A 59 -19.51 -5.10 -6.62
N VAL A 60 -19.90 -3.99 -6.00
CA VAL A 60 -21.25 -3.87 -5.44
C VAL A 60 -22.15 -4.01 -6.65
N LYS A 61 -22.63 -5.24 -6.90
CA LYS A 61 -23.64 -5.51 -7.91
C LYS A 61 -24.76 -4.49 -7.69
N LYS A 62 -24.86 -3.52 -8.60
CA LYS A 62 -26.12 -2.80 -8.75
C LYS A 62 -27.06 -3.82 -9.35
N GLU A 63 -27.93 -4.39 -8.53
CA GLU A 63 -29.13 -5.05 -9.01
C GLU A 63 -29.91 -4.00 -9.82
N GLU A 64 -30.04 -4.23 -11.12
CA GLU A 64 -31.07 -3.62 -11.97
C GLU A 64 -32.39 -4.38 -11.82
#